data_AF-A0A9Q4XTH8-F1
#
_entry.id   AF-A0A9Q4XTH8-F1
#
_cell.length_a   1.000
_cell.length_b   1.000
_cell.length_c   1.000
_cell.angle_alpha   90.00
_cell.angle_beta   90.00
_cell.angle_gamma   90.00
#
_symmetry.space_group_name_H-M   'P 1'
#
loop_
_entity.id
_entity.type
_entity.pdbx_description
1 polymer ?
#
loop_
_entity_poly.entity_id
_entity_poly.type
_entity_poly.pdbx_seq_one_letter_code
_entity_poly.pdbx_strand_id
1 'polypeptide(L)'
;MQANKVPGKKIGVTKDMLPVLRIQASENCLIEFSQVDIRFNDCCGWQVVLDGERVLFDRREHERFQQLRAGVSSTLASTAAGDKAMLAGAKALLNLLDQYPSFAALATHPDRVSKA
;
A
#
# COMPACT_ATOMS: atom_id res chain seq x y z
N MET A 1 41.51 26.67 14.70
CA MET A 1 40.19 26.93 14.08
C MET A 1 39.62 25.58 13.67
N GLN A 2 38.67 25.04 14.44
CA GLN A 2 38.05 23.74 14.14
C GLN A 2 36.87 23.95 13.20
N ALA A 3 36.88 23.28 12.05
CA ALA A 3 35.79 23.26 11.10
C ALA A 3 34.68 22.34 11.63
N ASN A 4 33.54 22.93 12.00
CA ASN A 4 32.34 22.17 12.34
C ASN A 4 31.78 21.50 11.08
N LYS A 5 31.99 20.19 10.97
CA LYS A 5 31.32 19.32 9.99
C LYS A 5 29.86 19.18 10.41
N VAL A 6 28.96 19.89 9.73
CA VAL A 6 27.51 19.67 9.85
C VAL A 6 27.20 18.30 9.23
N PRO A 7 26.54 17.37 9.94
CA PRO A 7 26.18 16.08 9.36
C PRO A 7 25.20 16.31 8.20
N GLY A 8 25.53 15.76 7.04
CA GLY A 8 24.75 15.88 5.81
C GLY A 8 23.32 15.42 6.03
N LYS A 9 22.40 16.40 6.07
CA LYS A 9 20.96 16.13 6.01
C LYS A 9 20.72 15.47 4.65
N LYS A 10 20.33 14.18 4.64
CA LYS A 10 19.88 13.50 3.41
C LYS A 10 18.64 14.24 2.90
N ILE A 11 18.83 15.18 1.97
CA ILE A 11 17.74 15.87 1.29
C ILE A 11 17.07 14.83 0.39
N GLY A 12 15.79 14.54 0.62
CA GLY A 12 14.99 13.66 -0.25
C GLY A 12 14.34 12.43 0.40
N VAL A 13 14.64 12.10 1.66
CA VAL A 13 13.92 11.02 2.38
C VAL A 13 13.13 11.64 3.53
N THR A 14 11.96 12.17 3.21
CA THR A 14 10.98 12.54 4.25
C THR A 14 10.51 11.26 4.94
N LYS A 15 10.38 11.29 6.28
CA LYS A 15 9.77 10.20 7.07
C LYS A 15 8.38 9.80 6.57
N ASP A 16 7.78 10.68 5.77
CA ASP A 16 6.44 10.56 5.22
C ASP A 16 6.38 9.78 3.90
N MET A 17 7.51 9.37 3.33
CA MET A 17 7.56 8.45 2.18
C MET A 17 7.91 7.04 2.64
N LEU A 18 7.00 6.09 2.42
CA LEU A 18 7.24 4.68 2.64
C LEU A 18 7.52 3.98 1.30
N PRO A 19 8.72 3.42 1.08
CA PRO A 19 8.99 2.66 -0.14
C PRO A 19 7.99 1.52 -0.33
N VAL A 20 7.61 0.87 0.76
CA VAL A 20 6.58 -0.15 0.82
C VAL A 20 5.81 -0.04 2.14
N LEU A 21 4.50 -0.18 2.09
CA LEU A 21 3.62 -0.36 3.24
C LEU A 21 2.90 -1.70 3.11
N ARG A 22 3.08 -2.58 4.09
CA ARG A 22 2.48 -3.92 4.12
C ARG A 22 1.56 -4.08 5.32
N ILE A 23 0.37 -4.61 5.09
CA ILE A 23 -0.60 -4.95 6.14
C ILE A 23 -0.95 -6.43 6.02
N GLN A 24 -0.76 -7.18 7.09
CA GLN A 24 -1.24 -8.55 7.19
C GLN A 24 -2.75 -8.51 7.48
N ALA A 25 -3.58 -8.75 6.47
CA ALA A 25 -5.04 -8.69 6.60
C ALA A 25 -5.64 -9.99 7.18
N SER A 26 -4.97 -11.12 6.96
CA SER A 26 -5.26 -12.43 7.60
C SER A 26 -4.01 -13.31 7.53
N GLU A 27 -4.00 -14.50 8.12
CA GLU A 27 -2.81 -15.40 8.13
C GLU A 27 -2.21 -15.62 6.72
N ASN A 28 -3.06 -15.70 5.69
CA ASN A 28 -2.64 -15.97 4.31
C ASN A 28 -2.81 -14.76 3.37
N CYS A 29 -3.25 -13.59 3.87
CA CYS A 29 -3.51 -12.41 3.04
C CYS A 29 -2.64 -11.24 3.45
N LEU A 30 -1.79 -10.80 2.53
CA LEU A 30 -0.92 -9.63 2.67
C LEU A 30 -1.31 -8.58 1.63
N ILE A 31 -1.57 -7.36 2.10
CA ILE A 31 -1.84 -6.21 1.25
C ILE A 31 -0.59 -5.34 1.23
N GLU A 32 -0.12 -5.00 0.05
CA GLU A 32 1.09 -4.19 -0.14
C GLU A 32 0.76 -2.94 -0.97
N PHE A 33 1.28 -1.80 -0.53
CA PHE A 33 1.29 -0.54 -1.25
C PHE A 33 2.73 -0.11 -1.50
N SER A 34 3.04 0.33 -2.71
CA SER A 34 4.38 0.78 -3.10
C SER A 34 4.46 2.29 -3.21
N GLN A 35 5.61 2.85 -2.79
CA GLN A 35 5.91 4.29 -2.87
C GLN A 35 4.78 5.15 -2.30
N VAL A 36 4.41 4.90 -1.05
CA VAL A 36 3.34 5.61 -0.36
C VAL A 36 3.84 6.98 0.10
N ASP A 37 3.23 8.07 -0.37
CA ASP A 37 3.40 9.40 0.20
C ASP A 37 2.27 9.68 1.21
N ILE A 38 2.62 9.67 2.49
CA ILE A 38 1.68 9.92 3.58
C ILE A 38 1.18 11.38 3.56
N ARG A 39 1.96 12.33 3.03
CA ARG A 39 1.57 13.76 3.01
C ARG A 39 0.50 14.04 1.97
N PHE A 40 0.66 13.45 0.79
CA PHE A 40 -0.29 13.58 -0.30
C PHE A 40 -1.39 12.50 -0.28
N ASN A 41 -1.23 11.51 0.61
CA ASN A 41 -2.15 10.40 0.81
C ASN A 41 -2.37 9.62 -0.50
N ASP A 42 -1.27 9.26 -1.15
CA ASP A 42 -1.23 8.52 -2.42
C ASP A 42 -0.17 7.41 -2.40
N CYS A 43 -0.19 6.58 -3.45
CA CYS A 43 0.80 5.55 -3.72
C CYS A 43 1.01 5.37 -5.23
N CYS A 44 2.10 4.70 -5.62
CA CYS A 44 2.40 4.38 -7.03
C CYS A 44 2.06 2.92 -7.41
N GLY A 45 1.31 2.23 -6.56
CA GLY A 45 0.88 0.87 -6.83
C GLY A 45 0.45 0.14 -5.58
N TRP A 46 -0.32 -0.92 -5.80
CA TRP A 46 -0.80 -1.79 -4.75
C TRP A 46 -1.00 -3.21 -5.27
N GLN A 47 -0.90 -4.17 -4.36
CA GLN A 47 -1.14 -5.57 -4.67
C GLN A 47 -1.68 -6.32 -3.45
N VAL A 48 -2.37 -7.42 -3.73
CA VAL A 48 -2.80 -8.39 -2.73
C VAL A 48 -2.12 -9.72 -3.03
N VAL A 49 -1.47 -10.26 -2.00
CA VAL A 49 -0.87 -11.59 -2.01
C VAL A 49 -1.75 -12.48 -1.14
N LEU A 50 -2.25 -13.58 -1.71
CA LEU A 50 -3.09 -14.56 -1.04
C LEU A 50 -2.43 -15.93 -1.18
N ASP A 51 -2.22 -16.65 -0.06
CA ASP A 51 -1.56 -17.96 -0.04
C ASP A 51 -0.15 -17.95 -0.68
N GLY A 52 0.56 -16.82 -0.59
CA GLY A 52 1.87 -16.62 -1.21
C GLY A 52 1.84 -16.23 -2.70
N GLU A 53 0.67 -16.27 -3.33
CA GLU A 53 0.47 -15.93 -4.73
C GLU A 53 -0.05 -14.51 -4.91
N ARG A 54 0.41 -13.82 -5.95
CA ARG A 54 -0.07 -12.46 -6.26
C ARG A 54 -1.39 -12.54 -7.02
N VAL A 55 -2.49 -12.14 -6.38
CA VAL A 55 -3.85 -12.34 -6.91
C VAL A 55 -4.50 -11.05 -7.42
N LEU A 56 -4.09 -9.89 -6.93
CA LEU A 56 -4.62 -8.60 -7.40
C LEU A 56 -3.46 -7.61 -7.44
N PHE A 57 -3.32 -6.83 -8.51
CA PHE A 57 -2.24 -5.87 -8.62
C PHE A 57 -2.62 -4.70 -9.52
N ASP A 58 -2.14 -3.51 -9.17
CA ASP A 58 -2.18 -2.32 -10.00
C ASP A 58 -0.85 -1.54 -9.81
N ARG A 59 -0.34 -0.96 -10.90
CA ARG A 59 0.94 -0.23 -10.96
C ARG A 59 0.77 1.21 -11.44
N ARG A 60 -0.40 1.83 -11.21
CA ARG A 60 -0.63 3.25 -11.52
C ARG A 60 0.45 4.11 -10.89
N GLU A 61 1.08 4.97 -11.69
CA GLU A 61 2.16 5.86 -11.21
C GLU A 61 1.71 6.81 -10.10
N HIS A 62 0.40 7.08 -9.96
CA HIS A 62 -0.12 7.93 -8.90
C HIS A 62 -1.61 7.64 -8.64
N GLU A 63 -1.93 7.06 -7.49
CA GLU A 63 -3.29 6.81 -7.05
C GLU A 63 -3.52 7.29 -5.62
N ARG A 64 -4.46 8.23 -5.45
CA ARG A 64 -4.84 8.73 -4.13
C ARG A 64 -5.62 7.67 -3.37
N PHE A 65 -5.49 7.67 -2.05
CA PHE A 65 -6.15 6.73 -1.15
C PHE A 65 -7.66 6.60 -1.41
N GLN A 66 -8.35 7.74 -1.58
CA GLN A 66 -9.79 7.79 -1.86
C GLN A 66 -10.18 7.18 -3.21
N GLN A 67 -9.23 7.07 -4.15
CA GLN A 67 -9.44 6.51 -5.48
C GLN A 67 -9.20 5.00 -5.50
N LEU A 68 -8.52 4.43 -4.49
CA LEU A 68 -8.20 3.00 -4.43
C LEU A 68 -9.44 2.12 -4.57
N ARG A 69 -10.58 2.50 -3.98
CA ARG A 69 -11.84 1.73 -4.13
C ARG A 69 -12.29 1.62 -5.59
N ALA A 70 -12.20 2.73 -6.32
CA ALA A 70 -12.48 2.75 -7.75
C ALA A 70 -11.40 1.99 -8.55
N GLY A 71 -10.13 2.12 -8.15
CA GLY A 71 -9.00 1.34 -8.68
C GLY A 71 -9.26 -0.17 -8.58
N VAL A 72 -9.54 -0.68 -7.38
CA VAL A 72 -9.88 -2.10 -7.14
C VAL A 72 -11.05 -2.57 -7.99
N SER A 73 -12.11 -1.76 -8.08
CA SER A 73 -13.29 -2.09 -8.86
C SER A 73 -12.97 -2.14 -10.36
N SER A 74 -12.14 -1.23 -10.85
CA SER A 74 -11.66 -1.19 -12.23
C SER A 74 -10.76 -2.39 -12.56
N THR A 75 -9.82 -2.72 -11.67
CA THR A 75 -8.93 -3.89 -11.83
C THR A 75 -9.77 -5.17 -11.87
N LEU A 76 -10.73 -5.32 -10.97
CA LEU A 76 -11.62 -6.47 -10.92
C LEU A 76 -12.48 -6.62 -12.19
N ALA A 77 -12.98 -5.51 -12.74
CA ALA A 77 -13.77 -5.52 -13.97
C ALA A 77 -12.92 -5.87 -15.22
N SER A 78 -11.62 -5.53 -15.20
CA SER A 78 -10.69 -5.84 -16.29
C SER A 78 -10.19 -7.29 -16.28
N THR A 79 -10.34 -7.99 -15.16
CA THR A 79 -9.88 -9.37 -14.98
C THR A 79 -10.98 -10.37 -15.33
N ALA A 80 -10.59 -11.53 -15.88
CA ALA A 80 -11.55 -12.55 -16.30
C ALA A 80 -12.46 -12.98 -15.12
N ALA A 81 -13.77 -12.87 -15.32
CA ALA A 81 -14.76 -13.19 -14.29
C ALA A 81 -14.68 -14.67 -13.90
N GLY A 82 -14.45 -14.96 -12.61
CA GLY A 82 -14.53 -16.32 -12.07
C GLY A 82 -13.44 -16.69 -11.04
N ASP A 83 -12.41 -15.86 -10.88
CA ASP A 83 -11.35 -16.15 -9.92
C ASP A 83 -11.78 -15.81 -8.48
N LYS A 84 -11.97 -16.86 -7.68
CA LYS A 84 -12.34 -16.75 -6.25
C LYS A 84 -11.25 -16.07 -5.42
N ALA A 85 -9.98 -16.27 -5.77
CA ALA A 85 -8.85 -15.67 -5.07
C ALA A 85 -8.78 -14.17 -5.36
N MET A 86 -9.05 -13.75 -6.60
CA MET A 86 -9.18 -12.31 -6.93
C MET A 86 -10.32 -11.64 -6.17
N LEU A 87 -11.50 -12.29 -6.11
CA LEU A 87 -12.64 -11.77 -5.35
C LEU A 87 -12.35 -11.69 -3.85
N ALA A 88 -11.67 -12.69 -3.28
CA ALA A 88 -11.26 -12.68 -1.88
C ALA A 88 -10.25 -11.55 -1.60
N GLY A 89 -9.25 -11.39 -2.48
CA GLY A 89 -8.26 -10.32 -2.37
C GLY A 89 -8.88 -8.92 -2.49
N ALA A 90 -9.77 -8.72 -3.45
CA ALA A 90 -10.50 -7.45 -3.61
C ALA A 90 -11.33 -7.12 -2.36
N LYS A 91 -12.05 -8.11 -1.79
CA LYS A 91 -12.79 -7.92 -0.55
C LYS A 91 -11.89 -7.55 0.63
N ALA A 92 -10.74 -8.21 0.77
CA ALA A 92 -9.79 -7.92 1.83
C ALA A 92 -9.26 -6.48 1.73
N LEU A 93 -8.88 -6.04 0.53
CA LEU A 93 -8.43 -4.67 0.30
C LEU A 93 -9.54 -3.65 0.54
N LEU A 94 -10.75 -3.86 0.03
CA LEU A 94 -11.88 -2.96 0.28
C LEU A 94 -12.21 -2.84 1.78
N ASN A 95 -12.20 -3.96 2.50
CA ASN A 95 -12.43 -3.97 3.94
C ASN A 95 -11.36 -3.17 4.71
N LEU A 96 -10.09 -3.26 4.28
CA LEU A 96 -9.02 -2.44 4.85
C LEU A 96 -9.26 -0.94 4.58
N LEU A 97 -9.65 -0.58 3.36
CA LEU A 97 -9.91 0.81 2.98
C LEU A 97 -11.14 1.40 3.68
N ASP A 98 -12.16 0.59 3.99
CA ASP A 98 -13.34 1.03 4.72
C ASP A 98 -13.05 1.29 6.21
N GLN A 99 -12.05 0.62 6.79
CA GLN A 99 -11.68 0.77 8.20
C GLN A 99 -10.70 1.91 8.47
N TYR A 100 -9.90 2.31 7.46
CA TYR A 100 -8.84 3.28 7.63
C TYR A 100 -9.02 4.47 6.68
N PRO A 101 -8.99 5.72 7.16
CA PRO A 101 -9.27 6.89 6.33
C PRO A 101 -8.08 7.38 5.48
N SER A 102 -6.87 6.86 5.71
CA SER A 102 -5.65 7.33 5.03
C SER A 102 -4.48 6.36 5.13
N PHE A 103 -3.45 6.59 4.31
CA PHE A 103 -2.17 5.91 4.42
C PHE A 103 -1.42 6.21 5.73
N ALA A 104 -1.63 7.39 6.31
CA ALA A 104 -1.09 7.71 7.64
C ALA A 104 -1.66 6.74 8.69
N ALA A 105 -2.97 6.48 8.64
CA ALA A 105 -3.63 5.56 9.55
C ALA A 105 -3.19 4.10 9.31
N LEU A 106 -3.02 3.70 8.05
CA LEU A 106 -2.46 2.39 7.71
C LEU A 106 -0.99 2.24 8.15
N ALA A 107 -0.21 3.33 8.12
CA ALA A 107 1.17 3.29 8.59
C ALA A 107 1.27 3.02 10.10
N THR A 108 0.20 3.27 10.86
CA THR A 108 0.10 2.96 12.30
C THR A 108 -0.66 1.66 12.60
N HIS A 109 -1.01 0.87 11.58
CA HIS A 109 -1.76 -0.37 11.74
C HIS A 109 -1.02 -1.38 12.64
N PRO A 110 -1.69 -2.06 13.59
CA PRO A 110 -1.05 -3.03 14.49
C PRO A 110 -0.39 -4.19 13.73
N ASP A 111 -1.07 -4.72 12.71
CA ASP A 111 -0.55 -5.79 11.83
C ASP A 111 0.30 -5.29 10.65
N ARG A 112 0.88 -4.08 10.78
CA ARG A 112 1.83 -3.57 9.80
C ARG A 112 3.10 -4.42 9.82
N VAL A 113 3.45 -4.98 8.68
CA VAL A 113 4.70 -5.73 8.53
C VAL A 113 5.82 -4.76 8.18
N SER A 114 6.76 -4.58 9.12
CA SER A 114 7.90 -3.65 8.98
C SER A 114 9.13 -4.26 8.29
N LYS A 115 9.11 -5.57 8.00
CA LYS A 115 10.26 -6.26 7.39
C LYS A 115 10.19 -6.24 5.86
N ALA A 116 11.28 -5.75 5.27
CA ALA A 116 11.79 -6.19 3.98
C ALA A 116 12.72 -7.39 4.19
#